data_AF-A0A7Y2DCU3-F1
#
_entry.id   AF-A0A7Y2DCU3-F1
#
_cell.length_a   1.000
_cell.length_b   1.000
_cell.length_c   1.000
_cell.angle_alpha   90.00
_cell.angle_beta   90.00
_cell.angle_gamma   90.00
#
_symmetry.space_group_name_H-M   'P 1'
#
loop_
_entity.id
_entity.type
_entity.pdbx_description
1 polymer ?
#
loop_
_entity_poly.entity_id
_entity_poly.type
_entity_poly.pdbx_seq_one_letter_code
_entity_poly.pdbx_strand_id
1 'polypeptide(L)'
;MGLFTSQSESSPTVATDSGTKFRLLVADDDPHDRLLFGMAADESGHDLDVHFVDDGLEALEYLRTEGAVDVVILDLRMPRCDGHEVLAAMAADPELQDIAAIVFSNSRRDQDIETSVESGALWHAVKPSTYEDLVEFVNSVVSHCSS
;
A
#
# COMPACT_ATOMS: atom_id res chain seq x y z
N MET A 1 0.85 12.26 -62.42
CA MET A 1 2.13 11.58 -62.10
C MET A 1 2.56 12.08 -60.73
N GLY A 2 2.78 11.27 -59.69
CA GLY A 2 2.85 9.82 -59.60
C GLY A 2 2.06 9.27 -58.40
N LEU A 3 1.74 7.99 -58.54
CA LEU A 3 1.28 7.05 -57.51
C LEU A 3 2.46 6.64 -56.61
N PHE A 4 2.20 6.33 -55.34
CA PHE A 4 2.83 5.29 -54.48
C PHE A 4 2.22 5.48 -53.06
N THR A 5 1.20 4.73 -52.63
CA THR A 5 1.12 3.32 -52.18
C THR A 5 1.70 3.06 -50.78
N SER A 6 0.77 2.62 -49.90
CA SER A 6 0.89 1.74 -48.71
C SER A 6 1.50 2.22 -47.39
N GLN A 7 0.60 2.31 -46.40
CA GLN A 7 0.54 1.59 -45.12
C GLN A 7 1.86 1.17 -44.44
N SER A 8 2.00 1.58 -43.17
CA SER A 8 2.37 0.64 -42.11
C SER A 8 1.71 1.09 -40.81
N GLU A 9 0.72 0.32 -40.39
CA GLU A 9 0.30 0.25 -39.01
C GLU A 9 1.51 -0.12 -38.14
N SER A 10 1.63 0.52 -36.98
CA SER A 10 2.44 0.02 -35.89
C SER A 10 1.69 0.36 -34.62
N SER A 11 0.81 -0.57 -34.23
CA SER A 11 0.25 -0.63 -32.90
C SER A 11 1.36 -0.47 -31.87
N PRO A 12 1.15 0.25 -30.77
CA PRO A 12 1.85 -0.13 -29.55
C PRO A 12 1.31 -1.51 -29.17
N THR A 13 2.17 -2.51 -29.34
CA THR A 13 2.09 -3.84 -28.74
C THR A 13 1.57 -3.70 -27.31
N VAL A 14 0.38 -4.23 -27.05
CA VAL A 14 -0.07 -4.55 -25.69
C VAL A 14 0.96 -5.53 -25.17
N ALA A 15 1.91 -5.02 -24.37
CA ALA A 15 2.75 -5.85 -23.55
C ALA A 15 1.81 -6.47 -22.51
N THR A 16 1.42 -7.72 -22.76
CA THR A 16 0.84 -8.57 -21.73
C THR A 16 1.97 -8.87 -20.75
N ASP A 17 2.13 -8.01 -19.73
CA ASP A 17 2.95 -8.35 -18.59
C ASP A 17 2.15 -9.33 -17.73
N SER A 18 2.61 -10.58 -17.70
CA SER A 18 1.98 -11.69 -16.99
C SER A 18 2.63 -11.88 -15.63
N GLY A 19 2.69 -10.80 -14.86
CA GLY A 19 2.94 -10.78 -13.42
C GLY A 19 2.02 -9.72 -12.82
N THR A 20 1.06 -10.11 -11.99
CA THR A 20 0.25 -9.11 -11.28
C THR A 20 1.17 -8.45 -10.27
N LYS A 21 1.48 -7.16 -10.47
CA LYS A 21 2.23 -6.36 -9.49
C LYS A 21 1.55 -6.46 -8.13
N PHE A 22 2.33 -6.58 -7.07
CA PHE A 22 1.80 -6.61 -5.71
C PHE A 22 1.46 -5.17 -5.28
N ARG A 23 0.19 -4.90 -5.02
CA ARG A 23 -0.37 -3.56 -4.84
C ARG A 23 -0.44 -3.19 -3.37
N LEU A 24 0.25 -2.12 -3.03
CA LEU A 24 0.34 -1.57 -1.69
C LEU A 24 -0.35 -0.21 -1.64
N LEU A 25 -1.25 -0.02 -0.70
CA LEU A 25 -1.71 1.31 -0.32
C LEU A 25 -1.01 1.72 0.97
N VAL A 26 -0.34 2.86 0.97
CA VAL A 26 0.35 3.40 2.15
C VAL A 26 -0.31 4.72 2.55
N ALA A 27 -0.90 4.76 3.75
CA ALA A 27 -1.51 5.95 4.32
C ALA A 27 -0.60 6.51 5.43
N ASP A 28 0.00 7.66 5.15
CA ASP A 28 0.94 8.33 6.05
C ASP A 28 0.99 9.83 5.74
N ASP A 29 0.75 10.67 6.76
CA ASP A 29 0.68 12.12 6.58
C ASP A 29 2.05 12.77 6.43
N ASP A 30 3.14 12.08 6.82
CA ASP A 30 4.49 12.58 6.65
C ASP A 30 5.01 12.30 5.22
N PRO A 31 5.21 13.34 4.38
CA PRO A 31 5.73 13.16 3.03
C PRO A 31 7.16 12.60 3.01
N HIS A 32 7.95 12.78 4.08
CA HIS A 32 9.29 12.22 4.18
C HIS A 32 9.24 10.71 4.42
N ASP A 33 8.35 10.24 5.29
CA ASP A 33 8.18 8.80 5.55
C ASP A 33 7.69 8.08 4.29
N ARG A 34 6.73 8.68 3.55
CA ARG A 34 6.28 8.15 2.25
C ARG A 34 7.38 8.08 1.20
N LEU A 35 8.20 9.13 1.11
CA LEU A 35 9.35 9.14 0.19
C LEU A 35 10.35 8.03 0.54
N LEU A 36 10.67 7.88 1.84
CA LEU A 36 11.60 6.86 2.31
C LEU A 36 11.05 5.44 2.07
N PHE A 37 9.75 5.25 2.28
CA PHE A 37 9.05 4.00 1.98
C PHE A 37 9.12 3.67 0.48
N GLY A 38 8.87 4.65 -0.39
CA GLY A 38 8.97 4.46 -1.84
C GLY A 38 10.37 4.03 -2.28
N MET A 39 11.41 4.66 -1.73
CA MET A 39 12.80 4.25 -2.00
C MET A 39 13.09 2.83 -1.50
N ALA A 40 12.62 2.48 -0.30
CA ALA A 40 12.79 1.13 0.25
C ALA A 40 12.03 0.07 -0.56
N ALA A 41 10.84 0.42 -1.08
CA ALA A 41 10.06 -0.43 -1.97
C ALA A 41 10.80 -0.69 -3.29
N ASP A 42 11.39 0.33 -3.90
CA ASP A 42 12.23 0.18 -5.10
C ASP A 42 13.48 -0.69 -4.83
N GLU A 43 14.12 -0.51 -3.67
CA GLU A 43 15.34 -1.24 -3.29
C GLU A 43 15.07 -2.71 -2.93
N SER A 44 13.86 -3.04 -2.48
CA SER A 44 13.44 -4.41 -2.16
C SER A 44 13.58 -5.37 -3.36
N GLY A 45 13.55 -4.84 -4.58
CA GLY A 45 13.62 -5.63 -5.82
C GLY A 45 12.35 -6.42 -6.14
N HIS A 46 11.27 -6.21 -5.38
CA HIS A 46 9.94 -6.75 -5.68
C HIS A 46 9.21 -5.90 -6.73
N ASP A 47 8.32 -6.52 -7.52
CA ASP A 47 7.47 -5.79 -8.47
C ASP A 47 6.23 -5.24 -7.74
N LEU A 48 6.42 -4.09 -7.12
CA LEU A 48 5.42 -3.41 -6.28
C LEU A 48 4.74 -2.27 -7.05
N ASP A 49 3.44 -2.12 -6.82
CA ASP A 49 2.68 -0.93 -7.20
C ASP A 49 2.22 -0.23 -5.93
N VAL A 50 2.97 0.80 -5.53
CA VAL A 50 2.75 1.51 -4.25
C VAL A 50 1.97 2.80 -4.51
N HIS A 51 0.77 2.87 -3.97
CA HIS A 51 -0.04 4.08 -3.93
C HIS A 51 0.07 4.75 -2.56
N PHE A 52 0.20 6.07 -2.54
CA PHE A 52 0.38 6.85 -1.33
C PHE A 52 -0.77 7.84 -1.12
N VAL A 53 -1.35 7.84 0.08
CA VAL A 53 -2.35 8.80 0.53
C VAL A 53 -1.89 9.45 1.84
N ASP A 54 -2.40 10.64 2.16
CA ASP A 54 -1.93 11.43 3.30
C ASP A 54 -2.89 11.42 4.52
N ASP A 55 -4.03 10.75 4.41
CA ASP A 55 -4.97 10.59 5.52
C ASP A 55 -5.89 9.38 5.38
N GLY A 56 -6.59 9.03 6.47
CA GLY A 56 -7.48 7.89 6.51
C GLY A 56 -8.73 7.98 5.63
N LEU A 57 -9.25 9.18 5.34
CA LEU A 57 -10.40 9.35 4.45
C LEU A 57 -10.01 9.06 3.00
N GLU A 58 -8.87 9.57 2.54
CA GLU A 58 -8.32 9.27 1.22
C GLU A 58 -8.01 7.77 1.09
N ALA A 59 -7.52 7.13 2.15
CA ALA A 59 -7.32 5.68 2.17
C ALA A 59 -8.64 4.91 1.95
N LEU A 60 -9.69 5.25 2.70
CA LEU A 60 -11.01 4.62 2.57
C LEU A 60 -11.68 4.91 1.24
N GLU A 61 -11.51 6.12 0.69
CA GLU A 61 -11.99 6.46 -0.64
C GLU A 61 -11.31 5.59 -1.69
N TYR A 62 -9.97 5.54 -1.68
CA TYR A 62 -9.18 4.74 -2.62
C TYR A 62 -9.59 3.27 -2.60
N LEU A 63 -9.71 2.69 -1.41
CA LEU A 63 -10.10 1.28 -1.22
C LEU A 63 -11.47 0.95 -1.82
N ARG A 64 -12.38 1.93 -1.88
CA ARG A 64 -13.73 1.76 -2.42
C ARG A 64 -13.82 2.01 -3.92
N THR A 65 -12.93 2.83 -4.49
CA THR A 65 -13.11 3.37 -5.85
C THR A 65 -12.08 2.88 -6.87
N GLU A 66 -10.81 2.76 -6.48
CA GLU A 66 -9.69 2.65 -7.43
C GLU A 66 -9.20 1.19 -7.67
N GLY A 67 -9.68 0.23 -6.87
CA GLY A 67 -9.58 -1.20 -7.19
C GLY A 67 -8.76 -2.04 -6.22
N ALA A 68 -8.46 -3.28 -6.64
CA ALA A 68 -7.85 -4.31 -5.78
C ALA A 68 -6.50 -3.86 -5.23
N VAL A 69 -6.41 -3.79 -3.91
CA VAL A 69 -5.21 -3.62 -3.10
C VAL A 69 -4.92 -4.95 -2.42
N ASP A 70 -3.67 -5.41 -2.46
CA ASP A 70 -3.30 -6.65 -1.78
C ASP A 70 -3.10 -6.40 -0.28
N VAL A 71 -2.44 -5.27 0.06
CA VAL A 71 -2.19 -4.86 1.44
C VAL A 71 -2.29 -3.34 1.61
N VAL A 72 -2.89 -2.94 2.72
CA VAL A 72 -2.90 -1.55 3.20
C VAL A 72 -1.91 -1.42 4.36
N ILE A 73 -1.06 -0.40 4.32
CA ILE A 73 -0.14 0.00 5.39
C ILE A 73 -0.64 1.32 5.96
N LEU A 74 -0.96 1.36 7.25
CA LEU A 74 -1.59 2.49 7.91
C LEU A 74 -0.71 3.04 9.04
N ASP A 75 -0.40 4.34 9.02
CA ASP A 75 -0.01 5.01 10.27
C ASP A 75 -1.24 5.17 11.18
N LEU A 76 -1.03 5.09 12.49
CA LEU A 76 -2.07 5.39 13.48
C LEU A 76 -2.30 6.89 13.64
N ARG A 77 -1.31 7.72 13.31
CA ARG A 77 -1.30 9.14 13.71
C ARG A 77 -1.45 10.07 12.52
N MET A 78 -2.58 9.99 11.83
CA MET A 78 -2.92 10.87 10.71
C MET A 78 -3.93 11.97 11.11
N PRO A 79 -3.95 13.13 10.42
CA PRO A 79 -5.00 14.12 10.56
C PRO A 79 -6.32 13.63 9.94
N ARG A 80 -7.45 14.24 10.32
CA ARG A 80 -8.82 13.97 9.80
C ARG A 80 -9.42 12.62 10.19
N CYS A 81 -8.74 11.53 9.87
CA CYS A 81 -9.14 10.16 10.19
C CYS A 81 -7.89 9.34 10.52
N ASP A 82 -7.87 8.77 11.72
CA ASP A 82 -6.71 8.06 12.23
C ASP A 82 -6.70 6.57 11.82
N GLY A 83 -5.56 5.89 11.98
CA GLY A 83 -5.43 4.50 11.53
C GLY A 83 -6.37 3.52 12.24
N HIS A 84 -6.78 3.79 13.48
CA HIS A 84 -7.76 2.96 14.17
C HIS A 84 -9.15 3.13 13.57
N GLU A 85 -9.53 4.35 13.21
CA GLU A 85 -10.80 4.63 12.54
C GLU A 85 -10.87 3.97 11.16
N VAL A 86 -9.75 3.96 10.41
CA VAL A 86 -9.66 3.25 9.13
C VAL A 86 -9.84 1.74 9.32
N LEU A 87 -9.15 1.13 10.28
CA LEU A 87 -9.31 -0.30 10.59
C LEU A 87 -10.75 -0.65 10.96
N ALA A 88 -11.38 0.15 11.83
CA ALA A 88 -12.77 -0.05 12.22
C ALA A 88 -13.73 0.07 11.03
N ALA A 89 -13.47 1.02 10.12
CA ALA A 89 -14.26 1.19 8.90
C ALA A 89 -14.08 0.01 7.94
N MET A 90 -12.85 -0.49 7.75
CA MET A 90 -12.57 -1.69 6.94
C MET A 90 -13.26 -2.93 7.53
N ALA A 91 -13.22 -3.12 8.85
CA ALA A 91 -13.87 -4.24 9.51
C ALA A 91 -15.41 -4.18 9.44
N ALA A 92 -15.98 -2.99 9.36
CA ALA A 92 -17.43 -2.79 9.24
C ALA A 92 -17.94 -2.90 7.79
N ASP A 93 -17.05 -2.87 6.81
CA ASP A 93 -17.37 -2.85 5.38
C ASP A 93 -17.09 -4.23 4.74
N PRO A 94 -18.14 -5.00 4.37
CA PRO A 94 -17.96 -6.35 3.84
C PRO A 94 -17.13 -6.44 2.55
N GLU A 95 -16.99 -5.33 1.82
CA GLU A 95 -16.17 -5.26 0.61
C GLU A 95 -14.67 -5.04 0.92
N LEU A 96 -14.36 -4.56 2.14
CA LEU A 96 -13.00 -4.23 2.57
C LEU A 96 -12.43 -5.25 3.58
N GLN A 97 -13.29 -6.07 4.20
CA GLN A 97 -12.91 -7.00 5.26
C GLN A 97 -11.85 -8.05 4.85
N ASP A 98 -11.74 -8.35 3.56
CA ASP A 98 -10.79 -9.34 3.03
C ASP A 98 -9.42 -8.70 2.71
N ILE A 99 -9.31 -7.37 2.74
CA ILE A 99 -8.07 -6.65 2.46
C ILE A 99 -7.19 -6.66 3.72
N ALA A 100 -5.96 -7.17 3.59
CA ALA A 100 -5.03 -7.20 4.71
C ALA A 100 -4.59 -5.78 5.09
N ALA A 101 -4.74 -5.42 6.36
CA ALA A 101 -4.27 -4.15 6.91
C ALA A 101 -3.10 -4.36 7.87
N ILE A 102 -2.02 -3.61 7.68
CA ILE A 102 -0.83 -3.59 8.52
C ILE A 102 -0.74 -2.21 9.15
N VAL A 103 -0.63 -2.15 10.47
CA VAL A 103 -0.31 -0.88 11.13
C VAL A 103 1.19 -0.66 11.11
N PHE A 104 1.61 0.54 10.76
CA PHE A 104 2.99 0.98 10.68
C PHE A 104 3.16 2.34 11.35
N SER A 105 3.48 2.33 12.65
CA SER A 105 3.48 3.56 13.46
C SER A 105 4.68 3.68 14.37
N ASN A 106 4.98 4.91 14.82
CA ASN A 106 6.01 5.17 15.83
C ASN A 106 5.59 4.72 17.25
N SER A 107 4.31 4.37 17.45
CA SER A 107 3.85 3.94 18.77
C SER A 107 4.41 2.56 19.15
N ARG A 108 4.84 2.45 20.40
CA ARG A 108 5.26 1.19 21.04
C ARG A 108 4.40 0.87 22.27
N ARG A 109 3.25 1.53 22.38
CA ARG A 109 2.35 1.33 23.52
C ARG A 109 1.59 0.04 23.32
N ASP A 110 1.62 -0.83 24.32
CA ASP A 110 0.90 -2.11 24.30
C ASP A 110 -0.58 -1.92 23.97
N GLN A 111 -1.20 -0.84 24.46
CA GLN A 111 -2.59 -0.51 24.17
C GLN A 111 -2.86 -0.21 22.69
N ASP A 112 -1.96 0.50 22.01
CA ASP A 112 -2.14 0.83 20.58
C ASP A 112 -1.97 -0.44 19.73
N ILE A 113 -1.00 -1.28 20.10
CA ILE A 113 -0.76 -2.59 19.48
C ILE A 113 -1.99 -3.49 19.66
N GLU A 114 -2.46 -3.67 20.88
CA GLU A 114 -3.63 -4.50 21.21
C GLU A 114 -4.87 -4.00 20.46
N THR A 115 -5.16 -2.70 20.51
CA THR A 115 -6.31 -2.10 19.83
C THR A 115 -6.25 -2.31 18.32
N SER A 116 -5.08 -2.17 17.70
CA SER A 116 -4.93 -2.36 16.25
C SER A 116 -5.23 -3.81 15.82
N VAL A 117 -4.72 -4.79 16.58
CA VAL A 117 -4.95 -6.21 16.30
C VAL A 117 -6.42 -6.58 16.55
N GLU A 118 -7.02 -6.08 17.65
CA GLU A 118 -8.44 -6.28 17.92
C GLU A 118 -9.35 -5.67 16.85
N SER A 119 -8.90 -4.60 16.20
CA SER A 119 -9.62 -3.92 15.11
C SER A 119 -9.42 -4.58 13.73
N GLY A 120 -8.69 -5.70 13.66
CA GLY A 120 -8.53 -6.48 12.43
C GLY A 120 -7.22 -6.28 11.69
N ALA A 121 -6.23 -5.59 12.27
CA ALA A 121 -4.90 -5.53 11.66
C ALA A 121 -4.24 -6.92 11.64
N LEU A 122 -3.62 -7.27 10.51
CA LEU A 122 -2.83 -8.49 10.33
C LEU A 122 -1.63 -8.51 11.29
N TRP A 123 -0.94 -7.36 11.40
CA TRP A 123 0.03 -7.11 12.46
C TRP A 123 0.21 -5.61 12.71
N HIS A 124 0.88 -5.29 13.81
CA HIS A 124 1.38 -3.96 14.12
C HIS A 124 2.91 -3.93 14.04
N ALA A 125 3.44 -3.14 13.12
CA ALA A 125 4.86 -2.87 12.97
C ALA A 125 5.20 -1.48 13.53
N VAL A 126 6.33 -1.42 14.24
CA VAL A 126 6.88 -0.15 14.69
C VAL A 126 7.75 0.41 13.58
N LYS A 127 7.55 1.70 13.24
CA LYS A 127 8.39 2.40 12.26
C LYS A 127 9.88 2.19 12.60
N PRO A 128 10.68 1.65 11.68
CA PRO A 128 12.08 1.38 11.92
C PRO A 128 12.87 2.68 12.09
N SER A 129 13.96 2.60 12.82
CA SER A 129 14.85 3.76 13.05
C SER A 129 15.97 3.86 12.01
N THR A 130 16.10 2.86 11.14
CA THR A 130 17.10 2.81 10.06
C THR A 130 16.40 2.51 8.73
N TYR A 131 17.06 2.88 7.64
CA TYR A 131 16.53 2.64 6.30
C TYR A 131 16.66 1.16 5.91
N GLU A 132 17.72 0.50 6.35
CA GLU A 132 17.93 -0.94 6.14
C GLU A 132 16.79 -1.76 6.73
N ASP A 133 16.37 -1.44 7.96
CA ASP A 133 15.23 -2.09 8.61
C ASP A 133 13.89 -1.79 7.88
N LEU A 134 13.79 -0.65 7.18
CA LEU A 134 12.61 -0.33 6.35
C LEU A 134 12.55 -1.21 5.10
N VAL A 135 13.69 -1.44 4.45
CA VAL A 135 13.78 -2.38 3.33
C VAL A 135 13.42 -3.80 3.80
N GLU A 136 13.92 -4.21 4.96
CA GLU A 136 13.54 -5.50 5.57
C GLU A 136 12.05 -5.57 5.89
N PHE A 137 11.45 -4.48 6.38
CA PHE A 137 10.01 -4.40 6.60
C PHE A 137 9.23 -4.61 5.30
N VAL A 138 9.58 -3.93 4.21
CA VAL A 138 8.90 -4.12 2.92
C VAL A 138 9.00 -5.58 2.44
N ASN A 139 10.20 -6.17 2.51
CA ASN A 139 10.39 -7.59 2.17
C ASN A 139 9.50 -8.51 3.01
N SER A 140 9.34 -8.20 4.30
CA SER A 140 8.48 -8.98 5.20
C SER A 140 7.01 -8.90 4.82
N VAL A 141 6.51 -7.72 4.42
CA VAL A 141 5.12 -7.51 3.98
C VAL A 141 4.83 -8.38 2.75
N VAL A 142 5.69 -8.30 1.73
CA VAL A 142 5.52 -9.06 0.49
C VAL A 142 5.56 -10.56 0.76
N SER A 143 6.50 -11.02 1.59
CA SER A 143 6.64 -12.45 1.91
C SER A 143 5.41 -13.04 2.60
N HIS A 144 4.77 -12.28 3.50
CA HIS A 144 3.61 -12.76 4.26
C HIS A 144 2.31 -12.70 3.47
N CYS A 145 2.18 -11.74 2.56
CA CYS A 145 0.93 -11.47 1.87
C CYS A 145 0.91 -11.99 0.41
N SER A 146 2.05 -12.42 -0.13
CA SER A 146 2.13 -13.08 -1.45
C SER A 146 1.98 -14.61 -1.38
N SER A 147 1.65 -15.18 -0.21
CA SER A 147 1.59 -16.64 0.05
C SER A 147 0.18 -17.22 0.00
#